data_AF-A0A9R1CA47-F1
#
_entry.id   AF-A0A9R1CA47-F1
#
_cell.length_a   1.000
_cell.length_b   1.000
_cell.length_c   1.000
_cell.angle_alpha   90.00
_cell.angle_beta   90.00
_cell.angle_gamma   90.00
#
_symmetry.space_group_name_H-M   'P 1'
#
loop_
_entity.id
_entity.type
_entity.pdbx_description
1 polymer ?
#
loop_
_entity_poly.entity_id
_entity_poly.type
_entity_poly.pdbx_seq_one_letter_code
_entity_poly.pdbx_strand_id
1 'polypeptide(L)'
;MKRLLFALVLACAALNVSAQSNRTVETQKDRYGHVTGTATTTTDSRGNKTTVYKDRYGHITGQSESRQQYNGETVTTFKDPYGHVTGSSVSKPSYNGTNTTYKDRYGHITGSSSTKTSGNSTTTTYKDRYGHITGSSTTR
;
A
#
# COMPACT_ATOMS: atom_id res chain seq x y z
N MET A 1 -4.64 2.38 -28.78
CA MET A 1 -4.70 1.28 -27.79
C MET A 1 -3.81 1.62 -26.60
N LYS A 2 -4.32 2.40 -25.64
CA LYS A 2 -3.56 2.82 -24.45
C LYS A 2 -3.96 1.89 -23.31
N ARG A 3 -3.12 0.90 -23.02
CA ARG A 3 -3.24 0.09 -21.80
C ARG A 3 -2.94 1.02 -20.63
N LEU A 4 -3.98 1.71 -20.14
CA LEU A 4 -3.94 2.44 -18.88
C LEU A 4 -3.63 1.40 -17.80
N LEU A 5 -2.36 1.36 -17.38
CA LEU A 5 -1.98 0.69 -16.15
C LEU A 5 -2.89 1.24 -15.05
N PHE A 6 -3.74 0.36 -14.51
CA PHE A 6 -4.44 0.61 -13.27
C PHE A 6 -3.38 0.75 -12.17
N ALA A 7 -2.86 1.96 -12.00
CA ALA A 7 -2.16 2.36 -10.80
C ALA A 7 -3.22 2.44 -9.71
N LEU A 8 -3.46 1.30 -9.04
CA LEU A 8 -4.20 1.26 -7.79
C LEU A 8 -3.36 2.03 -6.77
N VAL A 9 -3.57 3.35 -6.69
CA VAL A 9 -3.01 4.21 -5.67
C VAL A 9 -3.66 3.79 -4.35
N LEU A 10 -3.03 2.82 -3.68
CA LEU A 10 -3.35 2.50 -2.30
C LEU A 10 -2.72 3.61 -1.44
N ALA A 11 -3.47 4.67 -1.21
CA ALA A 11 -3.17 5.62 -0.15
C ALA A 11 -3.29 4.86 1.18
N CYS A 12 -2.15 4.45 1.75
CA CYS A 12 -2.10 3.95 3.12
C CYS A 12 -2.45 5.10 4.07
N ALA A 13 -3.74 5.25 4.37
CA ALA A 13 -4.19 6.02 5.52
C ALA A 13 -3.92 5.18 6.76
N ALA A 14 -2.89 5.56 7.53
CA ALA A 14 -2.64 4.98 8.84
C ALA A 14 -3.75 5.43 9.81
N LEU A 15 -4.75 4.58 10.01
CA LEU A 15 -5.71 4.74 11.10
C LEU A 15 -5.24 3.90 12.29
N ASN A 16 -4.82 4.58 13.35
CA ASN A 16 -4.60 3.97 14.66
C ASN A 16 -5.96 3.61 15.26
N VAL A 17 -6.33 2.33 15.22
CA VAL A 17 -7.38 1.76 16.08
C VAL A 17 -6.74 0.64 16.88
N SER A 18 -6.43 0.93 18.14
CA SER A 18 -5.99 -0.04 19.14
C SER A 18 -7.19 -0.82 19.66
N ALA A 19 -7.60 -1.82 18.90
CA ALA A 19 -8.27 -3.02 19.38
C ALA A 19 -7.60 -4.14 18.59
N GLN A 20 -6.91 -5.07 19.27
CA GLN A 20 -6.07 -6.10 18.64
C GLN A 20 -6.95 -7.15 17.93
N SER A 21 -7.63 -6.73 16.87
CA SER A 21 -8.24 -7.59 15.89
C SER A 21 -7.13 -7.98 14.91
N ASN A 22 -6.83 -9.28 14.84
CA ASN A 22 -5.97 -9.85 13.81
C ASN A 22 -6.55 -9.68 12.40
N ARG A 23 -7.70 -8.99 12.26
CA ARG A 23 -8.36 -8.66 11.00
C ARG A 23 -8.86 -7.21 11.00
N THR A 24 -8.46 -6.44 10.01
CA THR A 24 -8.94 -5.08 9.74
C THR A 24 -9.65 -5.06 8.39
N VAL A 25 -10.74 -4.32 8.28
CA VAL A 25 -11.47 -4.14 7.01
C VAL A 25 -11.55 -2.65 6.72
N GLU A 26 -10.99 -2.25 5.59
CA GLU A 26 -11.11 -0.90 5.04
C GLU A 26 -12.14 -0.92 3.90
N THR A 27 -13.02 0.07 3.88
CA THR A 27 -14.03 0.22 2.83
C THR A 27 -13.72 1.46 2.03
N GLN A 28 -13.49 1.31 0.73
CA GLN A 28 -13.30 2.43 -0.17
C GLN A 28 -14.67 2.89 -0.66
N LYS A 29 -14.89 4.21 -0.62
CA LYS A 29 -16.14 4.85 -1.05
C LYS A 29 -15.86 5.92 -2.09
N ASP A 30 -16.81 6.13 -2.99
CA ASP A 30 -16.79 7.27 -3.91
C ASP A 30 -17.20 8.57 -3.20
N ARG A 31 -17.19 9.68 -3.95
CA ARG A 31 -17.62 11.01 -3.46
C ARG A 31 -19.08 11.09 -3.02
N TYR A 32 -19.90 10.12 -3.41
CA TYR A 32 -21.32 10.03 -3.08
C TYR A 32 -21.58 9.04 -1.93
N GLY A 33 -20.52 8.40 -1.39
CA GLY A 33 -20.60 7.46 -0.29
C GLY A 33 -20.86 6.01 -0.71
N HIS A 34 -20.93 5.69 -2.00
CA HIS A 34 -21.11 4.32 -2.47
C HIS A 34 -19.82 3.53 -2.30
N VAL A 35 -19.94 2.29 -1.84
CA VAL A 35 -18.80 1.38 -1.72
C VAL A 35 -18.28 1.02 -3.12
N THR A 36 -17.00 1.29 -3.36
CA THR A 36 -16.29 0.97 -4.61
C THR A 36 -15.39 -0.24 -4.47
N GLY A 37 -15.02 -0.59 -3.24
CA GLY A 37 -14.21 -1.76 -2.94
C GLY A 37 -14.00 -1.94 -1.44
N THR A 38 -13.36 -3.05 -1.10
CA THR A 38 -12.91 -3.32 0.28
C THR A 38 -11.50 -3.88 0.29
N ALA A 39 -10.75 -3.60 1.35
CA ALA A 39 -9.46 -4.22 1.64
C ALA A 39 -9.56 -4.90 3.00
N THR A 40 -9.39 -6.22 3.05
CA THR A 40 -9.36 -6.98 4.30
C THR A 40 -7.93 -7.39 4.59
N THR A 41 -7.36 -6.88 5.68
CA THR A 41 -6.01 -7.20 6.15
C THR A 41 -6.10 -8.18 7.32
N THR A 42 -5.37 -9.28 7.26
CA THR A 42 -5.19 -10.22 8.36
C THR A 42 -3.74 -10.23 8.81
N THR A 43 -3.49 -10.23 10.11
CA THR A 43 -2.15 -10.28 10.71
C THR A 43 -1.96 -11.60 11.43
N ASP A 44 -0.87 -12.32 11.15
CA ASP A 44 -0.53 -13.58 11.83
C ASP A 44 0.20 -13.34 13.16
N SER A 45 0.47 -14.41 13.91
CA SER A 45 1.18 -14.35 15.20
C SER A 45 2.62 -13.87 15.08
N ARG A 46 3.21 -13.87 13.88
CA ARG A 46 4.55 -13.36 13.57
C ARG A 46 4.52 -11.92 13.08
N GLY A 47 3.35 -11.29 13.02
CA GLY A 47 3.18 -9.92 12.53
C GLY A 47 3.16 -9.79 11.00
N ASN A 48 3.16 -10.89 10.25
CA ASN A 48 3.02 -10.83 8.79
C ASN A 48 1.58 -10.47 8.46
N LYS A 49 1.40 -9.63 7.43
CA LYS A 49 0.10 -9.14 7.01
C LYS A 49 -0.25 -9.70 5.64
N THR A 50 -1.49 -10.14 5.48
CA THR A 50 -2.07 -10.48 4.19
C THR A 50 -3.28 -9.59 3.95
N THR A 51 -3.29 -8.84 2.85
CA THR A 51 -4.42 -7.99 2.47
C THR A 51 -5.06 -8.53 1.20
N VAL A 52 -6.38 -8.70 1.22
CA VAL A 52 -7.18 -9.07 0.05
C VAL A 52 -8.01 -7.88 -0.37
N TYR A 53 -7.84 -7.48 -1.64
CA TYR A 53 -8.60 -6.39 -2.25
C TYR A 53 -9.78 -6.96 -3.02
N LYS A 54 -10.95 -6.37 -2.83
CA LYS A 54 -12.18 -6.75 -3.53
C LYS A 54 -12.83 -5.54 -4.18
N ASP A 55 -13.47 -5.76 -5.33
CA ASP A 55 -14.33 -4.77 -5.95
C ASP A 55 -15.65 -4.60 -5.16
N ARG A 56 -16.49 -3.67 -5.63
CA ARG A 56 -17.84 -3.43 -5.06
C ARG A 56 -18.78 -4.64 -5.10
N TYR A 57 -18.50 -5.64 -5.93
CA TYR A 57 -19.29 -6.87 -6.08
C TYR A 57 -18.72 -8.02 -5.24
N GLY A 58 -17.57 -7.82 -4.60
CA GLY A 58 -16.90 -8.82 -3.76
C GLY A 58 -15.90 -9.71 -4.50
N HIS A 59 -15.65 -9.47 -5.79
CA HIS A 59 -14.62 -10.20 -6.54
C HIS A 59 -13.24 -9.74 -6.12
N ILE A 60 -12.30 -10.69 -5.99
CA ILE A 60 -10.91 -10.38 -5.67
C ILE A 60 -10.28 -9.66 -6.86
N THR A 61 -9.71 -8.48 -6.62
CA THR A 61 -8.98 -7.69 -7.62
C THR A 61 -7.48 -7.74 -7.45
N GLY A 62 -7.02 -8.24 -6.30
CA GLY A 62 -5.61 -8.50 -6.02
C GLY A 62 -5.39 -8.83 -4.56
N GLN A 63 -4.13 -9.14 -4.23
CA GLN A 63 -3.71 -9.45 -2.86
C GLN A 63 -2.33 -8.86 -2.59
N SER A 64 -2.01 -8.65 -1.32
CA SER A 64 -0.65 -8.31 -0.90
C SER A 64 -0.23 -9.05 0.35
N GLU A 65 1.06 -9.39 0.42
CA GLU A 65 1.68 -10.02 1.58
C GLU A 65 2.84 -9.17 2.07
N SER A 66 2.79 -8.73 3.33
CA SER A 66 3.81 -7.89 3.95
C SER A 66 4.50 -8.62 5.09
N ARG A 67 5.83 -8.52 5.13
CA ARG A 67 6.67 -9.10 6.18
C ARG A 67 7.66 -8.06 6.69
N GLN A 68 7.79 -7.97 8.01
CA GLN A 68 8.81 -7.13 8.64
C GLN A 68 10.12 -7.91 8.74
N GLN A 69 11.22 -7.26 8.38
CA GLN A 69 12.57 -7.78 8.49
C GLN A 69 13.23 -7.28 9.78
N TYR A 70 14.29 -7.97 10.21
CA TYR A 70 14.99 -7.68 11.47
C TYR A 70 15.58 -6.26 11.51
N ASN A 71 15.92 -5.70 10.35
CA ASN A 71 16.46 -4.35 10.18
C ASN A 71 15.37 -3.26 10.18
N GLY A 72 14.12 -3.63 10.49
CA GLY A 72 12.97 -2.72 10.49
C GLY A 72 12.36 -2.47 9.11
N GLU A 73 12.93 -3.02 8.05
CA GLU A 73 12.35 -2.92 6.70
C GLU A 73 11.06 -3.72 6.60
N THR A 74 10.10 -3.24 5.82
CA THR A 74 8.90 -4.00 5.48
C THR A 74 8.90 -4.30 4.00
N VAL A 75 8.85 -5.58 3.66
CA VAL A 75 8.73 -6.03 2.27
C VAL A 75 7.29 -6.43 2.00
N THR A 76 6.69 -5.84 0.97
CA THR A 76 5.34 -6.18 0.52
C THR A 76 5.41 -6.75 -0.89
N THR A 77 4.78 -7.90 -1.11
CA THR A 77 4.60 -8.50 -2.44
C THR A 77 3.17 -8.28 -2.89
N PHE A 78 2.97 -7.81 -4.12
CA PHE A 78 1.66 -7.61 -4.72
C PHE A 78 1.36 -8.73 -5.72
N LYS A 79 0.13 -9.23 -5.66
CA LYS A 79 -0.37 -10.34 -6.49
C LYS A 79 -1.65 -9.94 -7.20
N ASP A 80 -1.82 -10.47 -8.41
CA ASP A 80 -3.08 -10.40 -9.14
C ASP A 80 -4.16 -11.30 -8.49
N PRO A 81 -5.43 -11.29 -8.97
CA PRO A 81 -6.49 -12.14 -8.44
C PRO A 81 -6.21 -13.65 -8.51
N TYR A 82 -5.29 -14.06 -9.39
CA TYR A 82 -4.93 -15.44 -9.63
C TYR A 82 -3.68 -15.86 -8.82
N GLY A 83 -3.10 -14.94 -8.03
CA GLY A 83 -1.95 -15.18 -7.18
C GLY A 83 -0.59 -14.94 -7.86
N HIS A 84 -0.54 -14.47 -9.10
CA HIS A 84 0.73 -14.15 -9.76
C HIS A 84 1.33 -12.85 -9.23
N VAL A 85 2.63 -12.84 -8.99
CA VAL A 85 3.34 -11.62 -8.56
C VAL A 85 3.34 -10.58 -9.68
N THR A 86 2.82 -9.40 -9.36
CA THR A 86 2.78 -8.22 -10.24
C THR A 86 3.84 -7.19 -9.88
N GLY A 87 4.32 -7.21 -8.64
CA GLY A 87 5.38 -6.33 -8.17
C GLY A 87 5.65 -6.48 -6.68
N SER A 88 6.50 -5.60 -6.16
CA SER A 88 6.84 -5.56 -4.74
C SER A 88 7.18 -4.14 -4.30
N SER A 89 7.18 -3.92 -2.99
CA SER A 89 7.73 -2.72 -2.40
C SER A 89 8.59 -3.04 -1.19
N VAL A 90 9.61 -2.20 -0.96
CA VAL A 90 10.43 -2.23 0.24
C VAL A 90 10.33 -0.88 0.93
N SER A 91 9.77 -0.88 2.14
CA SER A 91 9.64 0.31 2.98
C SER A 91 10.70 0.28 4.07
N LYS A 92 11.45 1.38 4.19
CA LYS A 92 12.53 1.54 5.17
C LYS A 92 12.21 2.71 6.11
N PRO A 93 12.35 2.53 7.43
CA PRO A 93 12.31 3.64 8.37
C PRO A 93 13.34 4.71 8.01
N SER A 94 12.97 5.96 8.22
CA SER A 94 13.85 7.12 8.09
C SER A 94 13.62 8.04 9.30
N TYR A 95 14.56 8.94 9.58
CA TYR A 95 14.62 9.75 10.80
C TYR A 95 13.25 10.29 11.26
N ASN A 96 12.45 10.85 10.35
CA ASN A 96 11.10 11.36 10.62
C ASN A 96 10.03 10.78 9.67
N GLY A 97 10.16 9.51 9.27
CA GLY A 97 9.23 8.95 8.32
C GLY A 97 9.59 7.59 7.73
N THR A 98 9.18 7.36 6.49
CA THR A 98 9.39 6.09 5.79
C THR A 98 9.62 6.34 4.32
N ASN A 99 10.64 5.67 3.76
CA ASN A 99 10.90 5.67 2.33
C ASN A 99 10.50 4.33 1.75
N THR A 100 9.68 4.32 0.70
CA THR A 100 9.24 3.10 0.01
C THR A 100 9.77 3.09 -1.41
N THR A 101 10.38 1.99 -1.82
CA THR A 101 10.76 1.74 -3.23
C THR A 101 9.80 0.72 -3.82
N TYR A 102 9.24 1.03 -4.98
CA TYR A 102 8.35 0.14 -5.72
C TYR A 102 9.09 -0.52 -6.87
N LYS A 103 8.83 -1.81 -7.06
CA LYS A 103 9.45 -2.65 -8.08
C LYS A 103 8.39 -3.39 -8.88
N ASP A 104 8.66 -3.59 -10.16
CA ASP A 104 7.85 -4.49 -10.98
C ASP A 104 8.10 -5.97 -10.62
N ARG A 105 7.40 -6.88 -11.31
CA ARG A 105 7.53 -8.33 -11.11
C ARG A 105 8.93 -8.88 -11.41
N TYR A 106 9.77 -8.15 -12.12
CA TYR A 106 11.14 -8.52 -12.46
C TYR A 106 12.17 -7.87 -11.52
N GLY A 107 11.71 -7.07 -10.56
CA GLY A 107 12.55 -6.40 -9.56
C GLY A 107 13.10 -5.05 -10.01
N HIS A 108 12.68 -4.52 -11.17
CA HIS A 108 13.10 -3.20 -11.62
C HIS A 108 12.34 -2.10 -10.89
N ILE A 109 13.05 -1.03 -10.51
CA ILE A 109 12.43 0.11 -9.83
C ILE A 109 11.48 0.83 -10.80
N THR A 110 10.23 0.96 -10.37
CA THR A 110 9.18 1.69 -11.10
C THR A 110 8.89 3.06 -10.50
N GLY A 111 9.25 3.26 -9.22
CA GLY A 111 9.12 4.53 -8.53
C GLY A 111 9.47 4.42 -7.06
N SER A 112 9.26 5.52 -6.34
CA SER A 112 9.47 5.57 -4.90
C SER A 112 8.49 6.54 -4.24
N SER A 113 8.35 6.43 -2.92
CA SER A 113 7.64 7.41 -2.11
C SER A 113 8.40 7.70 -0.82
N SER A 114 8.19 8.90 -0.30
CA SER A 114 8.72 9.33 0.99
C SER A 114 7.58 9.92 1.81
N THR A 115 7.27 9.27 2.92
CA THR A 115 6.28 9.74 3.90
C THR A 115 7.01 10.40 5.04
N LYS A 116 6.57 11.59 5.43
CA LYS A 116 7.07 12.34 6.58
C LYS A 116 5.91 12.80 7.44
N THR A 117 6.09 12.74 8.75
CA THR A 117 5.11 13.25 9.72
C THR A 117 5.70 14.45 10.45
N SER A 118 4.93 15.54 10.51
CA SER A 118 5.29 16.79 11.17
C SER A 118 4.08 17.31 11.93
N GLY A 119 4.13 17.26 13.27
CA GLY A 119 2.97 17.51 14.12
C GLY A 119 1.85 16.51 13.79
N ASN A 120 0.64 17.01 13.56
CA ASN A 120 -0.52 16.20 13.20
C ASN A 120 -0.62 15.91 11.69
N SER A 121 0.32 16.42 10.88
CA SER A 121 0.27 16.28 9.43
C SER A 121 1.21 15.17 8.95
N THR A 122 0.70 14.24 8.15
CA THR A 122 1.50 13.24 7.44
C THR A 122 1.44 13.52 5.94
N THR A 123 2.60 13.69 5.31
CA THR A 123 2.72 13.96 3.87
C THR A 123 3.53 12.86 3.20
N THR A 124 2.97 12.28 2.14
CA THR A 124 3.65 11.33 1.27
C THR A 124 3.92 11.97 -0.08
N THR A 125 5.18 11.99 -0.51
CA THR A 125 5.59 12.44 -1.85
C THR A 125 5.92 11.24 -2.70
N TYR A 126 5.34 11.16 -3.90
CA TYR A 126 5.58 10.09 -4.87
C TYR A 126 6.53 10.56 -5.97
N LYS A 127 7.42 9.67 -6.38
CA LYS A 127 8.41 9.90 -7.42
C LYS A 127 8.38 8.79 -8.45
N ASP A 128 8.64 9.13 -9.69
CA ASP A 128 8.89 8.16 -10.76
C ASP A 128 10.21 7.41 -10.56
N ARG A 129 10.53 6.50 -11.48
CA ARG A 129 11.77 5.72 -11.45
C ARG A 129 13.05 6.55 -11.59
N TYR A 130 12.94 7.78 -12.09
CA TYR A 130 14.05 8.72 -12.29
C TYR A 130 14.19 9.71 -11.13
N GLY A 131 13.25 9.69 -10.18
CA GLY A 131 13.23 10.55 -9.01
C GLY A 131 12.43 11.84 -9.17
N HIS A 132 11.75 12.05 -10.30
CA HIS A 132 10.88 13.20 -10.48
C HIS A 132 9.59 13.04 -9.70
N ILE A 133 9.14 14.11 -9.05
CA ILE A 133 7.89 14.09 -8.28
C ILE A 133 6.71 13.96 -9.22
N THR A 134 5.86 12.97 -8.98
CA THR A 134 4.64 12.70 -9.75
C THR A 134 3.37 13.06 -8.99
N GLY A 135 3.47 13.26 -7.67
CA GLY A 135 2.35 13.71 -6.85
C GLY A 135 2.67 13.71 -5.37
N SER A 136 1.73 14.21 -4.58
CA SER A 136 1.80 14.19 -3.11
C SER A 136 0.42 13.98 -2.51
N SER A 137 0.39 13.45 -1.30
CA SER A 137 -0.82 13.27 -0.49
C SER A 137 -0.53 13.71 0.93
N THR A 138 -1.37 14.57 1.48
CA THR A 138 -1.26 15.03 2.87
C THR A 138 -2.53 14.71 3.63
N THR A 139 -2.36 14.14 4.81
CA THR A 139 -3.43 13.85 5.77
C THR A 139 -3.13 14.61 7.06
N ARG A 140 -4.15 15.17 7.70
CA ARG A 140 -4.06 15.96 8.93
C ARG A 140 -5.07 15.45 9.96
#